data_AF-A0A9F1TS32-F1
#
_entry.id   AF-A0A9F1TS32-F1
#
_cell.length_a   1.000
_cell.length_b   1.000
_cell.length_c   1.000
_cell.angle_alpha   90.00
_cell.angle_beta   90.00
_cell.angle_gamma   90.00
#
_symmetry.space_group_name_H-M   'P 1'
#
loop_
_entity.id
_entity.type
_entity.pdbx_description
1 polymer ?
#
loop_
_entity_poly.entity_id
_entity_poly.type
_entity_poly.pdbx_seq_one_letter_code
_entity_poly.pdbx_strand_id
1 'polypeptide(L)'
;MKFQLISQAYAQCTPGEGGVDLGDCLKLSDSTPVKEIYNNPAFLVNLLVRNLFIVAGVYFAFTLFMAGYKFITKGKEGIQEAQSLAINGLIGIIVMFSAYWIVQIVALITGADVGL
;
A
#
# COMPACT_ATOMS: atom_id res chain seq x y z
N MET A 1 -30.03 19.92 -8.19
CA MET A 1 -29.18 18.76 -8.53
C MET A 1 -28.82 18.84 -10.01
N LYS A 2 -27.61 19.32 -10.32
CA LYS A 2 -27.05 19.28 -11.68
C LYS A 2 -25.81 18.41 -11.59
N PHE A 3 -25.97 17.15 -12.00
CA PHE A 3 -24.95 16.13 -11.98
C PHE A 3 -23.88 16.53 -13.01
N GLN A 4 -22.85 17.24 -12.58
CA GLN A 4 -21.66 17.55 -13.39
C GLN A 4 -20.75 16.33 -13.44
N LEU A 5 -21.25 15.21 -13.98
CA LEU A 5 -20.35 14.17 -14.43
C LEU A 5 -19.76 14.60 -15.77
N ILE A 6 -18.46 14.90 -15.72
CA ILE A 6 -17.53 14.82 -16.85
C ILE A 6 -17.76 15.92 -17.92
N SER A 7 -17.58 17.18 -17.52
CA SER A 7 -17.34 18.28 -18.47
C SER A 7 -15.83 18.49 -18.61
N GLN A 8 -15.27 17.81 -19.61
CA GLN A 8 -13.95 18.01 -20.20
C GLN A 8 -12.74 17.34 -19.52
N ALA A 9 -12.62 16.03 -19.70
CA ALA A 9 -11.32 15.47 -20.07
C ALA A 9 -11.05 15.90 -21.53
N TYR A 10 -10.61 17.13 -21.74
CA TYR A 10 -10.24 17.59 -23.07
C TYR A 10 -8.90 16.92 -23.44
N ALA A 11 -8.95 15.91 -24.31
CA ALA A 11 -7.79 15.57 -25.11
C ALA A 11 -7.58 16.72 -26.10
N GLN A 12 -6.75 17.72 -25.75
CA GLN A 12 -6.27 18.72 -26.71
C GLN A 12 -5.18 18.08 -27.58
N CYS A 13 -5.56 17.10 -28.39
CA CYS A 13 -4.65 16.46 -29.33
C CYS A 13 -5.10 16.74 -30.75
N THR A 14 -4.20 17.36 -31.52
CA THR A 14 -4.37 17.60 -32.95
C THR A 14 -3.82 16.38 -33.68
N PRO A 15 -4.64 15.55 -34.33
CA PRO A 15 -4.14 14.38 -35.05
C PRO A 15 -3.51 14.82 -36.38
N GLY A 16 -2.20 14.63 -36.50
CA GLY A 16 -1.45 14.89 -37.73
C GLY A 16 0.03 15.06 -37.43
N GLU A 17 0.83 14.10 -37.90
CA GLU A 17 2.29 13.93 -37.71
C GLU A 17 2.73 13.28 -36.38
N GLY A 18 3.00 11.97 -36.43
CA GLY A 18 3.87 11.30 -35.46
C GLY A 18 3.21 10.41 -34.39
N GLY A 19 1.90 10.17 -34.46
CA GLY A 19 1.18 9.38 -33.46
C GLY A 19 0.84 10.20 -32.22
N VAL A 20 -0.33 9.94 -31.64
CA VAL A 20 -0.83 10.69 -30.47
C VAL A 20 -0.37 9.97 -29.21
N ASP A 21 0.55 10.57 -28.43
CA ASP A 21 0.91 10.06 -27.10
C ASP A 21 -0.22 10.40 -26.11
N LEU A 22 -1.05 9.41 -25.83
CA LEU A 22 -2.21 9.53 -24.93
C LEU A 22 -1.79 9.86 -23.50
N GLY A 23 -0.55 9.57 -23.10
CA GLY A 23 -0.04 9.85 -21.76
C GLY A 23 0.20 11.34 -21.49
N ASP A 24 0.62 12.08 -22.52
CA ASP A 24 0.80 13.55 -22.46
C ASP A 24 -0.52 14.29 -22.74
N CYS A 25 -1.44 13.63 -23.44
CA CYS A 25 -2.73 14.18 -23.86
C CYS A 25 -3.82 14.12 -22.79
N LEU A 26 -3.85 13.05 -22.00
CA LEU A 26 -4.82 12.87 -20.94
C LEU A 26 -4.32 13.61 -19.69
N LYS A 27 -5.06 14.62 -19.27
CA LYS A 27 -4.79 15.39 -18.05
C LYS A 27 -5.77 15.02 -16.95
N LEU A 28 -5.26 14.87 -15.73
CA LEU A 28 -6.10 14.70 -14.55
C LEU A 28 -6.79 16.03 -14.17
N SER A 29 -7.70 15.98 -13.20
CA SER A 29 -8.51 17.13 -12.75
C SER A 29 -7.68 18.34 -12.29
N ASP A 30 -6.40 18.15 -12.00
CA ASP A 30 -5.42 19.15 -11.58
C ASP A 30 -4.51 19.63 -12.73
N SER A 31 -4.85 19.29 -13.98
CA SER A 31 -4.12 19.61 -15.21
C SER A 31 -2.73 18.95 -15.38
N THR A 32 -2.39 17.99 -14.53
CA THR A 32 -1.17 17.18 -14.66
C THR A 32 -1.32 16.09 -15.72
N PRO A 33 -0.32 15.82 -16.57
CA PRO A 33 -0.34 14.71 -17.52
C PRO A 33 -0.37 13.35 -16.79
N VAL A 34 -1.18 12.40 -17.30
CA VAL A 34 -1.28 11.04 -16.75
C VAL A 34 0.08 10.32 -16.74
N LYS A 35 0.94 10.62 -17.72
CA LYS A 35 2.31 10.08 -17.82
C LYS A 35 3.20 10.47 -16.64
N GLU A 36 2.98 11.62 -16.01
CA GLU A 36 3.79 12.06 -14.86
C GLU A 36 3.41 11.33 -13.57
N ILE A 37 2.12 11.06 -13.36
CA ILE A 37 1.62 10.40 -12.15
C ILE A 37 1.84 8.89 -12.18
N TYR A 38 1.68 8.24 -13.34
CA TYR A 38 1.79 6.79 -13.49
C TYR A 38 3.08 6.32 -14.16
N ASN A 39 4.12 7.16 -14.18
CA ASN A 39 5.40 6.85 -14.85
C ASN A 39 6.13 5.65 -14.21
N ASN A 40 5.91 5.41 -12.92
CA ASN A 40 6.67 4.41 -12.16
C ASN A 40 5.73 3.42 -11.45
N PRO A 41 5.91 2.09 -11.64
CA PRO A 41 5.19 1.08 -10.88
C PRO A 41 5.35 1.22 -9.35
N ALA A 42 6.39 1.93 -8.88
CA ALA A 42 6.61 2.24 -7.46
C ALA A 42 5.40 2.95 -6.81
N PHE A 43 4.66 3.79 -7.53
CA PHE A 43 3.51 4.50 -6.97
C PHE A 43 2.44 3.54 -6.42
N LEU A 44 2.10 2.50 -7.19
CA LEU A 44 1.11 1.51 -6.78
C LEU A 44 1.60 0.65 -5.61
N VAL A 45 2.89 0.28 -5.64
CA VAL A 45 3.51 -0.50 -4.57
C VAL A 45 3.52 0.30 -3.27
N ASN A 46 3.92 1.58 -3.29
CA ASN A 46 3.97 2.42 -2.10
C ASN A 46 2.58 2.66 -1.51
N LEU A 47 1.57 2.87 -2.35
CA LEU A 47 0.18 3.00 -1.91
C LEU A 47 -0.30 1.73 -1.20
N LEU A 48 -0.03 0.55 -1.78
CA LEU A 48 -0.40 -0.73 -1.18
C LEU A 48 0.34 -0.98 0.13
N VAL A 49 1.67 -0.81 0.13
CA VAL A 49 2.52 -1.07 1.29
C VAL A 49 2.09 -0.19 2.47
N ARG A 50 1.91 1.12 2.27
CA ARG A 50 1.49 2.04 3.33
C ARG A 50 0.14 1.64 3.95
N ASN A 51 -0.82 1.28 3.12
CA ASN A 51 -2.14 0.85 3.60
C ASN A 51 -2.08 -0.52 4.29
N LEU A 52 -1.23 -1.43 3.82
CA LEU A 52 -1.05 -2.76 4.39
C LEU A 52 -0.43 -2.68 5.80
N PHE A 53 0.51 -1.76 6.04
CA PHE A 53 1.05 -1.52 7.39
C PHE A 53 -0.04 -1.13 8.40
N ILE A 54 -0.98 -0.26 8.00
CA ILE A 54 -2.11 0.14 8.86
C ILE A 54 -3.02 -1.07 9.13
N VAL A 55 -3.38 -1.82 8.08
CA VAL A 55 -4.23 -3.02 8.21
C VAL A 55 -3.57 -4.07 9.08
N ALA A 56 -2.27 -4.31 8.91
CA ALA A 56 -1.51 -5.27 9.71
C ALA A 56 -1.47 -4.87 11.20
N GLY A 57 -1.30 -3.58 11.50
CA GLY A 57 -1.35 -3.06 12.87
C GLY A 57 -2.71 -3.30 13.53
N VAL A 58 -3.80 -3.00 12.82
CA VAL A 58 -5.17 -3.26 13.29
C VAL A 58 -5.43 -4.75 13.47
N TYR A 59 -5.01 -5.56 12.52
CA TYR A 59 -5.13 -7.02 12.57
C TYR A 59 -4.38 -7.62 13.76
N PHE A 60 -3.15 -7.15 14.01
CA PHE A 60 -2.35 -7.57 15.16
C PHE A 60 -3.03 -7.20 16.48
N ALA A 61 -3.57 -5.98 16.59
CA ALA A 61 -4.31 -5.57 17.78
C ALA A 61 -5.52 -6.47 18.04
N PHE A 62 -6.31 -6.80 17.00
CA PHE A 62 -7.44 -7.73 17.13
C PHE A 62 -6.99 -9.13 17.56
N THR A 63 -5.88 -9.60 17.01
CA THR A 63 -5.28 -10.90 17.34
C THR A 63 -4.82 -10.95 18.79
N LEU A 64 -4.26 -9.86 19.33
CA LEU A 64 -3.92 -9.75 20.75
C LEU A 64 -5.14 -9.81 21.66
N PHE A 65 -6.22 -9.10 21.34
CA PHE A 65 -7.46 -9.19 22.10
C PHE A 65 -8.04 -10.61 22.09
N MET A 66 -8.00 -11.27 20.93
CA MET A 66 -8.47 -12.65 20.80
C MET A 66 -7.58 -13.64 21.57
N ALA A 67 -6.26 -13.41 21.61
CA ALA A 67 -5.34 -14.20 22.42
C ALA A 67 -5.65 -14.03 23.92
N GLY A 68 -5.83 -12.79 24.39
CA GLY A 68 -6.21 -12.50 25.78
C GLY A 68 -7.56 -13.12 26.17
N TYR A 69 -8.55 -13.05 25.28
CA TYR A 69 -9.85 -13.69 25.49
C TYR A 69 -9.73 -15.22 25.64
N LYS A 70 -8.97 -15.87 24.76
CA LYS A 70 -8.73 -17.32 24.82
C LYS A 70 -7.98 -17.74 26.08
N PHE A 71 -7.03 -16.91 26.53
CA PHE A 71 -6.27 -17.13 27.75
C PHE A 71 -7.19 -17.22 28.98
N ILE A 72 -8.22 -16.37 29.05
CA ILE A 72 -9.17 -16.33 30.18
C ILE A 72 -10.23 -17.44 30.08
N THR A 73 -10.73 -17.73 28.87
CA THR A 73 -11.93 -18.58 28.70
C THR A 73 -11.64 -20.08 28.60
N LYS A 74 -10.47 -20.49 28.11
CA LYS A 74 -10.19 -21.91 27.80
C LYS A 74 -9.26 -22.65 28.78
N GLY A 75 -8.95 -22.06 29.93
CA GLY A 75 -8.11 -22.70 30.94
C GLY A 75 -6.74 -23.14 30.40
N LYS A 76 -6.27 -24.35 30.72
CA LYS A 76 -4.93 -24.84 30.33
C LYS A 76 -4.68 -24.88 28.82
N GLU A 77 -5.68 -25.26 28.02
CA GLU A 77 -5.57 -25.27 26.55
C GLU A 77 -5.54 -23.86 25.97
N GLY A 78 -6.32 -22.95 26.57
CA GLY A 78 -6.37 -21.53 26.20
C GLY A 78 -5.04 -20.81 26.31
N ILE A 79 -4.22 -21.19 27.30
CA ILE A 79 -2.89 -20.60 27.53
C ILE A 79 -1.97 -20.90 26.35
N GLN A 80 -1.92 -22.15 25.90
CA GLN A 80 -1.03 -22.57 24.81
C GLN A 80 -1.49 -22.00 23.46
N GLU A 81 -2.81 -21.99 23.21
CA GLU A 81 -3.39 -21.34 22.03
C GLU A 81 -3.10 -19.82 22.02
N ALA A 82 -3.28 -19.13 23.14
CA ALA A 82 -3.05 -17.69 23.26
C ALA A 82 -1.58 -17.35 23.05
N GLN A 83 -0.66 -18.14 23.61
CA GLN A 83 0.77 -17.95 23.44
C GLN A 83 1.19 -18.13 21.98
N SER A 84 0.71 -19.19 21.32
CA SER A 84 0.97 -19.41 19.89
C SER A 84 0.43 -18.25 19.04
N LEU A 85 -0.80 -17.80 19.32
CA LEU A 85 -1.43 -16.70 18.60
C LEU A 85 -0.65 -15.37 18.77
N ALA A 86 -0.19 -15.08 19.98
CA ALA A 86 0.61 -13.88 20.26
C ALA A 86 1.99 -13.95 19.62
N ILE A 87 2.69 -15.09 19.69
CA ILE A 87 4.00 -15.30 19.07
C ILE A 87 3.89 -15.19 17.54
N ASN A 88 2.87 -15.81 16.94
CA ASN A 88 2.66 -15.72 15.50
C ASN A 88 2.39 -14.28 15.04
N GLY A 89 1.57 -13.53 15.80
CA GLY A 89 1.36 -12.11 15.55
C GLY A 89 2.66 -11.30 15.66
N LEU A 90 3.47 -11.57 16.69
CA LEU A 90 4.74 -10.89 16.90
C LEU A 90 5.76 -11.18 15.79
N ILE A 91 5.84 -12.45 15.36
CA ILE A 91 6.67 -12.86 14.22
C ILE A 91 6.23 -12.12 12.96
N GLY A 92 4.91 -12.00 12.72
CA GLY A 92 4.37 -11.23 11.61
C GLY A 92 4.87 -9.79 11.59
N ILE A 93 4.85 -9.10 12.74
CA ILE A 93 5.39 -7.75 12.87
C ILE A 93 6.89 -7.70 12.59
N ILE A 94 7.66 -8.61 13.18
CA ILE A 94 9.12 -8.66 12.99
C ILE A 94 9.47 -8.86 11.51
N VAL A 95 8.76 -9.74 10.81
CA VAL A 95 8.95 -9.97 9.38
C VAL A 95 8.64 -8.71 8.57
N MET A 96 7.57 -7.98 8.89
CA MET A 96 7.25 -6.72 8.20
C MET A 96 8.32 -5.64 8.39
N PHE A 97 8.83 -5.47 9.62
CA PHE A 97 9.94 -4.55 9.88
C PHE A 97 11.22 -4.97 9.16
N SER A 98 11.49 -6.28 9.12
CA SER A 98 12.67 -6.82 8.42
C SER A 98 12.57 -6.58 6.91
N ALA A 99 11.40 -6.77 6.32
CA ALA A 99 11.16 -6.47 4.91
C ALA A 99 11.41 -4.99 4.58
N TYR A 100 10.95 -4.07 5.43
CA TYR A 100 11.22 -2.64 5.27
C TYR A 100 12.73 -2.34 5.31
N TRP A 101 13.45 -2.88 6.29
CA TRP A 101 14.91 -2.69 6.38
C TRP A 101 15.66 -3.27 5.18
N ILE A 102 15.26 -4.45 4.69
CA ILE A 102 15.90 -5.04 3.50
C ILE A 102 15.78 -4.09 2.31
N VAL A 103 14.59 -3.54 2.05
CA VAL A 103 14.42 -2.62 0.92
C VAL A 103 15.23 -1.34 1.11
N GLN A 104 15.28 -0.80 2.33
CA GLN A 104 16.11 0.37 2.63
C GLN A 104 17.60 0.11 2.44
N ILE A 105 18.12 -1.04 2.85
CA ILE A 105 19.52 -1.42 2.62
C ILE A 105 19.81 -1.53 1.12
N VAL A 106 18.91 -2.14 0.35
CA VAL A 106 19.04 -2.24 -1.12
C VAL A 106 19.03 -0.85 -1.76
N ALA A 107 18.17 0.06 -1.29
CA ALA A 107 18.10 1.45 -1.75
C ALA A 107 19.44 2.17 -1.53
N LEU A 108 20.00 2.06 -0.33
CA LEU A 108 21.27 2.69 0.03
C LEU A 108 22.45 2.20 -0.81
N ILE A 109 22.47 0.92 -1.17
CA ILE A 109 23.57 0.32 -1.96
C ILE A 109 23.40 0.64 -3.46
N THR A 110 22.17 0.62 -3.98
CA THR A 110 21.91 0.80 -5.42
C THR A 110 21.74 2.26 -5.83
N GLY A 111 21.51 3.16 -4.88
CA GLY A 111 21.13 4.55 -5.16
C GLY A 111 19.76 4.69 -5.84
N ALA A 112 18.98 3.60 -5.90
CA ALA A 112 17.63 3.63 -6.43
C ALA A 112 16.70 4.28 -5.41
N ASP A 113 15.98 5.33 -5.83
CA ASP A 113 14.91 5.94 -5.04
C ASP A 113 13.70 4.99 -5.03
N VAL A 114 13.68 4.12 -4.02
CA VAL A 114 12.48 3.39 -3.62
C VAL A 114 11.78 4.28 -2.61
N GLY A 115 10.90 5.15 -3.09
CA GLY A 115 10.13 6.11 -2.28
C GLY A 115 9.10 5.45 -1.34
N LEU A 116 9.52 4.49 -0.53
CA LEU A 116 8.72 3.84 0.52
C LEU A 116 8.48 4.77 1.71
#